data_AF-A0A8E1W135-F1
#
_entry.id   AF-A0A8E1W135-F1
#
_cell.length_a   1.000
_cell.length_b   1.000
_cell.length_c   1.000
_cell.angle_alpha   90.00
_cell.angle_beta   90.00
_cell.angle_gamma   90.00
#
_symmetry.space_group_name_H-M   'P 1'
#
loop_
_entity.id
_entity.type
_entity.pdbx_description
1 polymer ?
#
loop_
_entity_poly.entity_id
_entity_poly.type
_entity_poly.pdbx_seq_one_letter_code
_entity_poly.pdbx_strand_id
1 'polypeptide(L)'
;MSTVLDSLPNRFQPIVTSLLEKHDPELLAVFRVQDKPTLDQQEAMIDLLGDAFSEHFGPGHEPTEQGKLIDDALGAFLTRWPSEDLTAD
;
A
#
# COMPACT_ATOMS: atom_id res chain seq x y z
N MET A 1 -18.07 3.20 -8.55
CA MET A 1 -17.33 2.16 -7.82
C MET A 1 -15.90 2.64 -7.80
N SER A 2 -15.39 2.90 -6.61
CA SER A 2 -14.00 3.29 -6.43
C SER A 2 -13.25 2.03 -6.04
N THR A 3 -12.22 1.70 -6.79
CA THR A 3 -11.40 0.53 -6.48
C THR A 3 -10.54 0.82 -5.25
N VAL A 4 -9.83 -0.19 -4.76
CA VAL A 4 -8.84 -0.01 -3.69
C VAL A 4 -7.83 1.08 -4.09
N LEU A 5 -7.33 1.08 -5.34
CA LEU A 5 -6.41 2.13 -5.77
C LEU A 5 -7.07 3.50 -5.91
N ASP A 6 -8.29 3.58 -6.43
CA ASP A 6 -9.02 4.86 -6.59
C ASP A 6 -9.37 5.49 -5.25
N SER A 7 -9.59 4.67 -4.23
CA SER A 7 -9.89 5.10 -2.86
C SER A 7 -8.67 5.69 -2.12
N LEU A 8 -7.45 5.50 -2.64
CA LEU A 8 -6.26 6.13 -2.09
C LEU A 8 -6.15 7.59 -2.56
N PRO A 9 -5.63 8.51 -1.73
CA PRO A 9 -5.31 9.86 -2.15
C PRO A 9 -4.44 9.89 -3.41
N ASN A 10 -4.76 10.79 -4.36
CA ASN A 10 -4.08 10.92 -5.67
C ASN A 10 -2.55 10.98 -5.57
N ARG A 11 -2.00 11.53 -4.47
CA ARG A 11 -0.55 11.63 -4.25
C ARG A 11 0.13 10.27 -3.99
N PHE A 12 -0.62 9.28 -3.51
CA PHE A 12 -0.11 7.95 -3.18
C PHE A 12 -0.37 6.92 -4.28
N GLN A 13 -1.45 7.09 -5.06
CA GLN A 13 -1.82 6.19 -6.16
C GLN A 13 -0.64 5.81 -7.08
N PRO A 14 0.15 6.76 -7.62
CA PRO A 14 1.25 6.40 -8.53
C PRO A 14 2.36 5.61 -7.82
N ILE A 15 2.68 5.95 -6.56
CA ILE A 15 3.73 5.28 -5.79
C ILE A 15 3.32 3.85 -5.47
N VAL A 16 2.11 3.67 -4.92
CA VAL A 16 1.54 2.36 -4.60
C VAL A 16 1.41 1.50 -5.85
N THR A 17 0.95 2.09 -6.96
CA THR A 17 0.85 1.37 -8.25
C THR A 17 2.21 0.89 -8.74
N SER A 18 3.24 1.75 -8.72
CA SER A 18 4.58 1.36 -9.16
C SER A 18 5.22 0.31 -8.26
N LEU A 19 5.01 0.37 -6.95
CA LEU A 19 5.52 -0.64 -6.02
C LEU A 19 4.83 -1.99 -6.23
N LEU A 20 3.50 -2.00 -6.35
CA LEU A 20 2.76 -3.21 -6.67
C LEU A 20 3.16 -3.78 -8.04
N GLU A 21 3.31 -2.94 -9.07
CA GLU A 21 3.74 -3.41 -10.40
C GLU A 21 5.12 -4.09 -10.37
N LYS A 22 6.03 -3.60 -9.52
CA LYS A 22 7.40 -4.12 -9.39
C LYS A 22 7.48 -5.37 -8.49
N HIS A 23 6.73 -5.40 -7.40
CA HIS A 23 6.88 -6.42 -6.35
C HIS A 23 5.74 -7.45 -6.32
N ASP A 24 4.50 -7.04 -6.62
CA ASP A 24 3.32 -7.92 -6.59
C ASP A 24 2.25 -7.51 -7.64
N PRO A 25 2.47 -7.87 -8.93
CA PRO A 25 1.56 -7.50 -10.01
C PRO A 25 0.21 -8.22 -9.93
N GLU A 26 0.11 -9.33 -9.20
CA GLU A 26 -1.14 -10.04 -8.96
C GLU A 26 -2.03 -9.24 -8.00
N LEU A 27 -1.48 -8.77 -6.89
CA LEU A 27 -2.16 -7.88 -5.94
C LEU A 27 -2.56 -6.55 -6.62
N LEU A 28 -1.72 -6.03 -7.53
CA LEU A 28 -2.09 -4.86 -8.35
C LEU A 28 -3.36 -5.11 -9.18
N ALA A 29 -3.43 -6.24 -9.87
CA ALA A 29 -4.57 -6.58 -10.71
C ALA A 29 -5.86 -6.67 -9.89
N VAL A 30 -5.76 -7.23 -8.68
CA VAL A 30 -6.85 -7.35 -7.72
C VAL A 30 -7.31 -5.98 -7.21
N PHE A 31 -6.39 -5.12 -6.76
CA PHE A 31 -6.71 -3.77 -6.26
C PHE A 31 -7.23 -2.80 -7.34
N ARG A 32 -7.01 -3.12 -8.62
CA ARG A 32 -7.60 -2.39 -9.75
C ARG A 32 -9.06 -2.72 -10.01
N VAL A 33 -9.59 -3.81 -9.43
CA VAL A 33 -10.98 -4.25 -9.70
C VAL A 33 -11.82 -4.35 -8.44
N GLN A 34 -11.22 -4.64 -7.28
CA GLN A 34 -11.93 -4.72 -6.01
C GLN A 34 -12.19 -3.34 -5.42
N ASP A 35 -13.34 -3.19 -4.75
CA ASP A 35 -13.73 -1.97 -4.00
C ASP A 35 -13.11 -1.95 -2.59
N LYS A 36 -12.81 -3.13 -2.05
CA LYS A 36 -12.30 -3.34 -0.69
C LYS A 36 -11.30 -4.50 -0.65
N PRO A 37 -10.17 -4.38 0.06
CA PRO A 37 -9.22 -5.47 0.23
C PRO A 37 -9.73 -6.52 1.23
N THR A 38 -9.19 -7.73 1.17
CA THR A 38 -9.33 -8.75 2.24
C THR A 38 -8.26 -8.56 3.32
N LEU A 39 -8.39 -9.26 4.45
CA LEU A 39 -7.38 -9.22 5.51
C LEU A 39 -5.99 -9.67 4.98
N ASP A 40 -5.96 -10.77 4.24
CA ASP A 40 -4.74 -11.33 3.64
C ASP A 40 -4.07 -10.34 2.67
N GLN A 41 -4.87 -9.65 1.85
CA GLN A 41 -4.38 -8.63 0.93
C GLN A 41 -3.87 -7.37 1.65
N GLN A 42 -4.47 -7.03 2.80
CA GLN A 42 -3.95 -5.96 3.64
C GLN A 42 -2.59 -6.35 4.24
N GLU A 43 -2.45 -7.57 4.74
CA GLU A 43 -1.17 -8.09 5.24
C GLU A 43 -0.11 -8.06 4.14
N ALA A 44 -0.44 -8.53 2.93
CA ALA A 44 0.45 -8.46 1.77
C ALA A 44 0.87 -7.02 1.42
N MET A 45 -0.07 -6.05 1.51
CA MET A 45 0.24 -4.63 1.30
C MET A 45 1.17 -4.08 2.38
N ILE A 46 0.96 -4.46 3.65
CA ILE A 46 1.82 -4.04 4.78
C ILE A 46 3.24 -4.55 4.56
N ASP A 47 3.40 -5.83 4.24
CA ASP A 47 4.70 -6.45 3.97
C ASP A 47 5.40 -5.76 2.79
N LEU A 48 4.69 -5.56 1.68
CA LEU A 48 5.25 -4.93 0.48
C LEU A 48 5.70 -3.48 0.71
N LEU A 49 4.87 -2.66 1.35
CA LEU A 49 5.24 -1.27 1.65
C LEU A 49 6.31 -1.20 2.75
N GLY A 50 6.33 -2.14 3.69
CA GLY A 50 7.37 -2.26 4.72
C GLY A 50 8.74 -2.63 4.15
N ASP A 51 8.79 -3.56 3.20
CA ASP A 51 10.01 -3.92 2.47
C ASP A 51 10.51 -2.73 1.65
N ALA A 52 9.63 -2.11 0.85
CA ALA A 52 9.96 -0.91 0.07
C ALA A 52 10.43 0.25 0.95
N PHE A 53 9.78 0.48 2.10
CA PHE A 53 10.23 1.47 3.09
C PHE A 53 11.65 1.18 3.59
N SER A 54 11.95 -0.10 3.84
CA SER A 54 13.26 -0.55 4.30
C SER A 54 14.37 -0.34 3.25
N GLU A 55 14.04 -0.40 1.96
CA GLU A 55 14.98 -0.03 0.87
C GLU A 55 15.29 1.48 0.83
N HIS A 56 14.46 2.31 1.48
CA HIS A 56 14.51 3.77 1.40
C HIS A 56 15.06 4.45 2.67
N PHE A 57 15.80 3.72 3.50
CA PHE A 57 16.56 4.29 4.61
C PHE A 57 17.82 5.03 4.13
N GLY A 58 17.93 6.30 4.51
CA GLY A 58 19.10 7.14 4.28
C GLY A 58 20.21 6.94 5.32
N PRO A 59 21.32 7.67 5.19
CA PRO A 59 22.38 7.67 6.21
C PRO A 59 21.81 8.12 7.56
N GLY A 60 22.03 7.33 8.60
CA GLY A 60 21.46 7.57 9.94
C GLY A 60 20.15 6.83 10.23
N HIS A 61 19.72 5.93 9.34
CA HIS A 61 18.46 5.16 9.49
C HIS A 61 17.20 6.05 9.45
N GLU A 62 17.32 7.27 8.93
CA GLU A 62 16.20 8.15 8.69
C GLU A 62 15.57 7.82 7.33
N PRO A 63 14.22 7.73 7.23
CA PRO A 63 13.58 7.52 5.94
C PRO A 63 13.82 8.73 5.03
N THR A 64 14.21 8.44 3.79
CA THR A 64 14.27 9.44 2.72
C THR A 64 12.87 10.02 2.44
N GLU A 65 12.78 11.07 1.63
CA GLU A 65 11.49 11.62 1.21
C GLU A 65 10.58 10.56 0.56
N GLN A 66 11.17 9.62 -0.19
CA GLN A 66 10.43 8.45 -0.73
C GLN A 66 9.96 7.51 0.38
N GLY A 67 10.81 7.18 1.35
CA GLY A 67 10.42 6.37 2.50
C GLY A 67 9.24 6.98 3.27
N LYS A 68 9.27 8.31 3.51
CA LYS A 68 8.15 9.00 4.16
C LYS A 68 6.86 8.92 3.36
N LEU A 69 6.94 9.07 2.03
CA LEU A 69 5.77 8.94 1.16
C LEU A 69 5.17 7.53 1.17
N ILE A 70 6.00 6.49 1.29
CA ILE A 70 5.58 5.09 1.39
C ILE A 70 4.88 4.84 2.73
N ASP A 71 5.46 5.33 3.83
CA ASP A 71 4.86 5.24 5.17
C ASP A 71 3.52 5.98 5.26
N ASP A 72 3.46 7.21 4.73
CA ASP A 72 2.23 8.00 4.60
C ASP A 72 1.17 7.27 3.75
N ALA A 73 1.59 6.59 2.68
CA ALA A 73 0.67 5.82 1.82
C ALA A 73 0.11 4.60 2.57
N LEU A 74 0.95 3.88 3.32
CA LEU A 74 0.52 2.78 4.18
C LEU A 74 -0.45 3.27 5.26
N GLY A 75 -0.14 4.38 5.93
CA GLY A 75 -1.02 4.99 6.91
C GLY A 75 -2.39 5.37 6.31
N ALA A 76 -2.42 5.93 5.10
CA ALA A 76 -3.66 6.25 4.41
C ALA A 76 -4.47 5.00 4.04
N PHE A 77 -3.80 3.93 3.60
CA PHE A 77 -4.42 2.64 3.30
C PHE A 77 -5.05 2.02 4.56
N LEU A 78 -4.31 1.92 5.66
CA LEU A 78 -4.81 1.35 6.92
C LEU A 78 -5.90 2.20 7.57
N THR A 79 -5.84 3.52 7.42
CA THR A 79 -6.90 4.42 7.89
C THR A 79 -8.19 4.21 7.10
N ARG A 80 -8.07 3.93 5.79
CA ARG A 80 -9.21 3.70 4.91
C ARG A 80 -9.86 2.33 5.15
N TRP A 81 -9.03 1.32 5.40
CA TRP A 81 -9.45 -0.05 5.67
C TRP A 81 -8.81 -0.57 6.95
N PRO A 82 -9.37 -0.29 8.13
CA PRO A 82 -8.87 -0.87 9.36
C PRO A 82 -9.12 -2.38 9.36
N SER A 83 -8.20 -3.16 9.94
CA SER A 83 -8.29 -4.64 9.99
C SER A 83 -9.59 -5.15 10.62
N GLU A 84 -10.15 -4.42 11.59
CA GLU A 84 -11.43 -4.72 12.24
C GLU A 84 -12.62 -4.69 11.28
N ASP A 85 -12.52 -3.96 10.16
CA ASP A 85 -13.54 -3.88 9.13
C ASP A 85 -13.35 -4.95 8.05
N LEU A 86 -12.19 -5.61 7.99
CA LEU A 86 -11.86 -6.59 6.96
C LEU A 86 -12.26 -8.01 7.37
N THR A 87 -12.59 -8.84 6.39
CA THR A 87 -12.84 -10.26 6.59
C THR A 87 -11.64 -11.06 6.09
N ALA A 88 -11.33 -12.15 6.79
CA ALA A 88 -10.52 -13.23 6.22
C ALA A 88 -11.31 -13.85 5.05
N ASP A 89 -10.64 -14.15 3.95
CA ASP A 89 -11.20 -14.85 2.80
C ASP A 89 -11.40 -16.35 3.12
#